data_AF-L1NZV8-F1
#
_entry.id   AF-L1NZV8-F1
#
_cell.length_a   1.000
_cell.length_b   1.000
_cell.length_c   1.000
_cell.angle_alpha   90.00
_cell.angle_beta   90.00
_cell.angle_gamma   90.00
#
_symmetry.space_group_name_H-M   'P 1'
#
loop_
_entity.id
_entity.type
_entity.pdbx_description
1 polymer ?
#
loop_
_entity_poly.entity_id
_entity_poly.type
_entity_poly.pdbx_seq_one_letter_code
_entity_poly.pdbx_strand_id
1 'polypeptide(L)' 'MQTNLNNLPDNAQLTIADLETSAARKRKGITRLSASQIRRLEARGLFPQSRQITGTKCRFYVAGEVKTWLQQQAEGKA' A
#
# COMPACT_ATOMS: atom_id res chain seq x y z
N MET A 1 -6.88 -6.81 -13.71
CA MET A 1 -7.99 -6.84 -12.75
C MET A 1 -7.68 -5.84 -11.65
N GLN A 2 -8.64 -5.02 -11.24
CA GLN A 2 -8.47 -4.04 -10.17
C GLN A 2 -8.64 -4.79 -8.84
N THR A 3 -7.59 -4.90 -8.04
CA THR A 3 -7.68 -5.48 -6.69
C THR A 3 -8.45 -4.49 -5.82
N ASN A 4 -9.74 -4.75 -5.62
CA ASN A 4 -10.58 -3.89 -4.79
C ASN A 4 -10.24 -4.12 -3.31
N LEU A 5 -9.57 -3.14 -2.69
CA LEU A 5 -9.23 -3.16 -1.26
C LEU A 5 -10.46 -3.39 -0.37
N ASN A 6 -11.64 -2.95 -0.81
CA ASN A 6 -12.89 -3.08 -0.05
C ASN A 6 -13.36 -4.53 0.16
N ASN A 7 -12.88 -5.47 -0.66
CA ASN A 7 -13.23 -6.89 -0.55
C ASN A 7 -12.18 -7.72 0.18
N LEU A 8 -11.07 -7.09 0.61
CA LEU A 8 -10.02 -7.77 1.35
C LEU A 8 -10.29 -7.62 2.85
N PRO A 9 -10.05 -8.69 3.64
CA PRO A 9 -10.09 -8.56 5.09
C PRO A 9 -8.96 -7.62 5.55
N ASP A 10 -9.17 -6.90 6.66
CA ASP A 10 -8.23 -5.88 7.11
C ASP A 10 -6.84 -6.45 7.46
N ASN A 11 -6.75 -7.75 7.75
CA ASN A 11 -5.50 -8.45 8.01
C ASN A 11 -4.81 -8.98 6.72
N ALA A 12 -5.36 -8.72 5.54
CA ALA A 12 -4.77 -9.16 4.28
C ALA A 12 -3.37 -8.58 4.10
N GLN A 13 -2.45 -9.42 3.64
CA GLN A 13 -1.07 -9.04 3.36
C GLN A 13 -0.98 -8.53 1.93
N LEU A 14 -0.58 -7.28 1.77
CA LEU A 14 -0.42 -6.62 0.48
C LEU A 14 1.06 -6.41 0.20
N THR A 15 1.49 -6.69 -1.02
CA THR A 15 2.85 -6.35 -1.44
C THR A 15 2.87 -4.95 -2.04
N ILE A 16 4.07 -4.38 -2.18
CA ILE A 16 4.22 -3.09 -2.87
C ILE A 16 3.68 -3.14 -4.31
N ALA A 17 3.69 -4.32 -4.95
CA ALA A 17 3.18 -4.51 -6.30
C ALA A 17 1.64 -4.42 -6.37
N ASP A 18 0.95 -4.75 -5.28
CA ASP A 18 -0.51 -4.61 -5.15
C ASP A 18 -0.91 -3.17 -4.83
N LEU A 19 -0.03 -2.47 -4.08
CA LEU A 19 -0.24 -1.08 -3.70
C LEU A 19 0.11 -0.10 -4.82
N GLU A 20 1.15 -0.38 -5.61
CA GLU A 20 1.65 0.55 -6.63
C GLU A 20 0.69 0.65 -7.82
N THR A 21 0.40 1.88 -8.24
CA THR A 21 -0.10 2.14 -9.59
C THR A 21 1.07 2.43 -10.51
N SER A 22 1.23 1.58 -11.52
CA SER A 22 2.25 1.73 -12.54
C SER A 22 1.58 1.90 -13.90
N ALA A 23 1.69 3.12 -14.45
CA ALA A 23 1.25 3.40 -15.82
C ALA A 23 2.05 2.58 -16.84
N ALA A 24 3.36 2.40 -16.61
CA ALA A 24 4.26 1.63 -17.48
C ALA A 24 3.86 0.15 -17.57
N ARG A 25 3.40 -0.46 -16.47
CA ARG A 25 2.92 -1.85 -16.44
C ARG A 25 1.41 -1.97 -16.69
N LYS A 26 0.71 -0.88 -16.99
CA LYS A 26 -0.76 -0.79 -17.09
C LYS A 26 -1.49 -1.41 -15.88
N ARG A 27 -0.91 -1.28 -14.68
CA ARG A 27 -1.49 -1.77 -13.42
C ARG A 27 -2.03 -0.60 -12.61
N LYS A 28 -3.32 -0.67 -12.30
CA LYS A 28 -3.93 0.17 -11.26
C LYS A 28 -3.85 -0.60 -9.95
N GLY A 29 -2.93 -0.19 -9.09
CA GLY A 29 -2.84 -0.69 -7.73
C GLY A 29 -3.87 -0.03 -6.84
N ILE A 30 -3.83 -0.42 -5.57
CA ILE A 30 -4.74 0.08 -4.54
C ILE A 30 -4.54 1.59 -4.28
N THR A 31 -3.30 2.07 -4.39
CA THR A 31 -2.97 3.50 -4.24
C THR A 31 -2.71 4.13 -5.61
N ARG A 32 -2.83 5.46 -5.72
CA ARG A 32 -2.44 6.21 -6.92
C ARG A 32 -0.93 6.45 -7.04
N LEU A 33 -0.14 5.88 -6.13
CA LEU A 33 1.29 6.13 -6.01
C LEU A 33 2.11 5.05 -6.70
N SER A 34 3.28 5.43 -7.21
CA SER A 34 4.29 4.47 -7.67
C SER A 34 5.03 3.81 -6.49
N ALA A 35 5.65 2.63 -6.69
CA ALA A 35 6.44 2.00 -5.64
C ALA A 35 7.55 2.91 -5.06
N SER A 36 8.18 3.74 -5.90
CA SER A 36 9.20 4.68 -5.46
C SER A 36 8.62 5.76 -4.53
N GLN A 37 7.41 6.25 -4.81
CA GLN A 37 6.72 7.20 -3.93
C GLN A 37 6.31 6.54 -2.62
N ILE A 38 5.79 5.32 -2.66
CA ILE A 38 5.42 4.55 -1.46
C ILE A 38 6.64 4.39 -0.54
N ARG A 39 7.78 3.93 -1.07
CA ARG A 39 9.03 3.81 -0.29
C ARG A 39 9.49 5.16 0.28
N ARG A 40 9.34 6.26 -0.46
CA ARG A 40 9.72 7.59 0.01
C ARG A 40 8.81 8.07 1.14
N LEU A 41 7.51 7.82 1.05
CA LEU A 41 6.57 8.18 2.12
C LEU A 41 6.77 7.31 3.36
N GLU A 42 7.04 6.01 3.17
CA GLU A 42 7.41 5.10 4.26
C GLU A 42 8.67 5.60 4.99
N ALA A 43 9.70 6.01 4.25
CA ALA A 43 10.91 6.59 4.82
C ALA A 43 10.67 7.92 5.57
N ARG A 44 9.59 8.64 5.24
CA ARG A 44 9.16 9.88 5.91
C ARG A 44 8.20 9.63 7.07
N GLY A 45 7.80 8.38 7.33
CA GLY A 45 6.76 8.06 8.31
C GLY A 45 5.35 8.49 7.92
N LEU A 46 5.15 8.87 6.65
CA LEU A 46 3.86 9.33 6.12
C LEU A 46 3.04 8.20 5.51
N PHE A 47 3.58 6.99 5.42
CA PHE A 47 2.89 5.82 4.88
C PHE A 47 2.98 4.67 5.90
N PRO A 48 1.99 3.76 5.95
CA PRO A 48 2.05 2.57 6.80
C PRO A 48 3.38 1.82 6.64
N GLN A 49 3.97 1.44 7.77
CA GLN A 49 5.26 0.78 7.76
C GLN A 49 5.12 -0.64 7.22
N SER A 50 6.02 -1.04 6.31
CA SER A 50 6.04 -2.43 5.85
C SER A 50 6.50 -3.37 6.95
N ARG A 51 5.82 -4.50 7.08
CA ARG A 51 6.20 -5.61 7.95
C ARG A 51 7.02 -6.62 7.16
N GLN A 52 8.06 -7.14 7.77
CA GLN A 52 8.86 -8.21 7.17
C GLN A 52 8.30 -9.57 7.62
N ILE A 53 8.14 -10.51 6.69
CA ILE A 53 7.80 -11.89 7.05
C ILE A 53 9.04 -12.52 7.68
N THR A 54 8.91 -13.01 8.91
CA THR A 54 9.98 -13.68 9.65
C THR A 54 10.64 -14.76 8.79
N GLY A 55 11.96 -14.68 8.65
CA GLY A 55 12.74 -15.64 7.85
C GLY A 55 12.81 -15.36 6.35
N THR A 56 12.15 -14.31 5.83
CA THR A 56 12.27 -13.92 4.41
C THR A 56 12.69 -12.46 4.26
N LYS A 57 13.18 -12.10 3.05
CA LYS A 57 13.40 -10.70 2.65
C LYS A 57 12.10 -10.02 2.16
N CYS A 58 10.98 -10.73 2.18
CA CYS A 58 9.70 -10.22 1.69
C CYS A 58 9.07 -9.28 2.70
N ARG A 59 8.61 -8.14 2.20
CA ARG A 59 7.90 -7.12 2.96
C ARG A 59 6.46 -7.04 2.49
N PHE A 60 5.55 -6.88 3.44
CA PHE A 60 4.13 -6.75 3.20
C PHE A 60 3.56 -5.59 4.01
N TYR A 61 2.42 -5.08 3.58
CA TYR A 61 1.64 -4.06 4.24
C TYR A 61 0.31 -4.68 4.66
N VAL A 62 -0.25 -4.22 5.77
CA VAL A 62 -1.54 -4.70 6.24
C VAL A 62 -2.64 -3.89 5.57
N ALA A 63 -3.62 -4.57 4.96
CA ALA A 63 -4.70 -3.92 4.21
C ALA A 63 -5.47 -2.88 5.03
N GLY A 64 -5.76 -3.16 6.30
CA GLY A 64 -6.45 -2.23 7.20
C GLY A 64 -5.67 -0.95 7.48
N GLU A 65 -4.34 -1.03 7.62
CA GLU A 65 -3.48 0.15 7.81
C GLU A 65 -3.47 1.02 6.55
N VAL A 66 -3.36 0.38 5.37
CA VAL A 66 -3.41 1.07 4.08
C VAL A 66 -4.78 1.71 3.84
N LYS A 67 -5.87 1.02 4.20
CA LYS A 67 -7.24 1.55 4.09
C LYS A 67 -7.45 2.77 4.96
N THR A 68 -7.02 2.70 6.22
CA THR A 68 -7.06 3.82 7.17
C THR A 68 -6.26 5.01 6.64
N TRP A 69 -5.06 4.76 6.12
CA TRP A 69 -4.23 5.79 5.53
C TRP A 69 -4.89 6.44 4.30
N LEU A 70 -5.48 5.64 3.40
CA LEU A 70 -6.22 6.15 2.24
C LEU A 70 -7.42 7.01 2.65
N GLN A 71 -8.12 6.62 3.71
CA GLN A 71 -9.21 7.42 4.28
C GLN A 71 -8.67 8.75 4.85
N GLN A 72 -7.58 8.74 5.61
CA GLN A 72 -6.95 9.96 6.13
C GLN A 72 -6.50 10.92 5.01
N GLN A 73 -5.94 10.37 3.92
CA GLN A 73 -5.58 11.16 2.73
C GLN A 73 -6.82 11.73 2.02
N ALA A 74 -7.92 10.98 1.94
CA ALA A 74 -9.17 11.46 1.36
C ALA A 74 -9.83 12.54 2.22
N GLU A 75 -9.68 12.47 3.55
CA GLU A 75 -10.14 13.47 4.52
C GLU A 75 -9.24 14.72 4.58
N GLY A 76 -8.12 14.75 3.84
CA GLY A 76 -7.23 15.90 3.80
C GLY A 76 -6.43 16.15 5.08
N LYS A 77 -6.38 15.18 6.00
CA LYS A 77 -5.51 15.23 7.18
C LYS A 77 -4.12 14.73 6.80
N ALA A 78 -3.34 15.62 6.18
CA ALA A 78 -1.92 15.46 5.93
C ALA A 78 -1.10 16.43 6.79
#